data_AF-A0A2M8AFC4-F1
#
_entry.id   AF-A0A2M8AFC4-F1
#
_cell.length_a   1.000
_cell.length_b   1.000
_cell.length_c   1.000
_cell.angle_alpha   90.00
_cell.angle_beta   90.00
_cell.angle_gamma   90.00
#
_symmetry.space_group_name_H-M   'P 1'
#
loop_
_entity.id
_entity.type
_entity.pdbx_description
1 polymer ?
#
loop_
_entity_poly.entity_id
_entity_poly.type
_entity_poly.pdbx_seq_one_letter_code
_entity_poly.pdbx_strand_id
1 'polypeptide(L)'
;MQTKVLYLSDLKFNLDTWKRELRFHFNEMDTFEEKLEEIASREFGQKAMKPLEIFQNRIMLEKDAIKKLLHRIRNKMIVINQVNYEESIYGRLQNEQHTLREDMKDYIRMHYDFKEEMMDYFLEYL
;
A
#
# COMPACT_ATOMS: atom_id res chain seq x y z
N MET A 1 32.30 -9.83 7.85
CA MET A 1 31.83 -8.68 7.05
C MET A 1 30.93 -9.09 5.88
N GLN A 2 31.20 -10.19 5.15
CA GLN A 2 30.40 -10.63 4.00
C GLN A 2 28.90 -10.88 4.30
N THR A 3 28.56 -11.50 5.43
CA THR A 3 27.17 -11.83 5.80
C THR A 3 26.30 -10.58 6.07
N LYS A 4 26.91 -9.49 6.56
CA LYS A 4 26.22 -8.22 6.85
C LYS A 4 25.85 -7.46 5.58
N VAL A 5 26.72 -7.50 4.56
CA VAL A 5 26.47 -6.86 3.26
C VAL A 5 25.33 -7.55 2.51
N LEU A 6 25.29 -8.88 2.55
CA LEU A 6 24.20 -9.68 1.96
C LEU A 6 22.83 -9.36 2.59
N TYR A 7 22.77 -9.26 3.92
CA TYR A 7 21.52 -8.92 4.61
C TYR A 7 21.00 -7.51 4.27
N LEU A 8 21.90 -6.53 4.10
CA LEU A 8 21.52 -5.17 3.71
C LEU A 8 21.06 -5.08 2.26
N SER A 9 21.68 -5.85 1.35
CA SER A 9 21.20 -5.94 -0.04
C SER A 9 19.82 -6.57 -0.14
N ASP A 10 19.56 -7.64 0.62
CA ASP A 10 18.26 -8.32 0.64
C ASP A 10 17.16 -7.43 1.23
N LEU A 11 17.47 -6.69 2.30
CA LEU A 11 16.53 -5.74 2.90
C LEU A 11 16.21 -4.58 1.92
N LYS A 12 17.22 -4.06 1.22
CA LYS A 12 17.01 -3.01 0.21
C LYS A 12 16.15 -3.52 -0.95
N PHE A 13 16.39 -4.74 -1.41
CA PHE A 13 15.59 -5.40 -2.43
C PHE A 13 14.11 -5.53 -2.00
N ASN A 14 13.86 -5.97 -0.76
CA ASN A 14 12.49 -6.08 -0.23
C ASN A 14 11.78 -4.73 -0.18
N LEU A 15 12.46 -3.68 0.30
CA LEU A 15 11.91 -2.32 0.35
C LEU A 15 11.59 -1.76 -1.05
N ASP A 16 12.46 -1.99 -2.03
CA ASP A 16 12.21 -1.57 -3.42
C ASP A 16 11.05 -2.35 -4.06
N THR A 17 10.93 -3.64 -3.76
CA THR A 17 9.82 -4.49 -4.22
C THR A 17 8.49 -3.98 -3.66
N TRP A 18 8.39 -3.80 -2.34
CA TRP A 18 7.19 -3.26 -1.71
C TRP A 18 6.84 -1.86 -2.21
N LYS A 19 7.83 -1.00 -2.47
CA LYS A 19 7.59 0.32 -3.05
C LYS A 19 6.95 0.26 -4.44
N ARG A 20 7.35 -0.71 -5.27
CA ARG A 20 6.76 -0.90 -6.60
C ARG A 20 5.34 -1.44 -6.51
N GLU A 21 5.13 -2.42 -5.64
CA GLU A 21 3.82 -3.01 -5.37
C GLU A 21 2.82 -1.98 -4.84
N LEU A 22 3.19 -1.19 -3.83
CA LEU A 22 2.36 -0.09 -3.32
C LEU A 22 2.01 0.96 -4.38
N ARG A 23 2.93 1.26 -5.31
CA ARG A 23 2.64 2.17 -6.43
C ARG A 23 1.65 1.55 -7.42
N PHE A 24 1.78 0.25 -7.66
CA PHE A 24 0.83 -0.48 -8.51
C PHE A 24 -0.57 -0.45 -7.89
N HIS A 25 -0.69 -0.77 -6.61
CA HIS A 25 -1.96 -0.68 -5.87
C HIS A 25 -2.55 0.74 -5.87
N PHE A 26 -1.71 1.77 -5.73
CA PHE A 26 -2.17 3.15 -5.81
C PHE A 26 -2.81 3.47 -7.17
N ASN A 27 -2.12 3.11 -8.27
CA ASN A 27 -2.62 3.32 -9.61
C ASN A 27 -3.89 2.49 -9.89
N GLU A 28 -3.97 1.27 -9.33
CA GLU A 28 -5.17 0.43 -9.41
C GLU A 28 -6.37 1.11 -8.74
N MET A 29 -6.17 1.75 -7.57
CA MET A 29 -7.19 2.55 -6.90
C MET A 29 -7.63 3.77 -7.73
N ASP A 30 -6.73 4.41 -8.47
CA ASP A 30 -7.11 5.49 -9.41
C ASP A 30 -8.02 4.95 -10.53
N THR A 31 -7.70 3.78 -11.10
CA THR A 31 -8.54 3.15 -12.13
C THR A 31 -9.91 2.74 -11.61
N PHE A 32 -10.00 2.25 -10.38
CA PHE A 32 -11.28 1.90 -9.77
C PHE A 32 -12.15 3.14 -9.49
N GLU A 33 -11.53 4.25 -9.10
CA GLU A 33 -12.23 5.53 -8.93
C GLU A 33 -12.83 6.02 -10.26
N GLU A 34 -12.05 6.00 -11.34
CA GLU A 34 -12.55 6.34 -12.69
C GLU A 34 -13.74 5.45 -13.11
N LYS A 35 -13.67 4.14 -12.80
CA LYS A 35 -14.75 3.22 -13.13
C LYS A 35 -16.01 3.46 -12.29
N LEU A 36 -15.85 3.79 -11.02
CA LEU A 36 -16.97 4.21 -10.16
C LEU A 36 -17.65 5.47 -10.71
N GLU A 37 -16.89 6.46 -11.15
CA GLU A 37 -17.43 7.68 -11.75
C GLU A 37 -18.23 7.39 -13.04
N GLU A 38 -17.73 6.47 -13.88
CA GLU A 38 -18.45 6.02 -15.08
C GLU A 38 -19.81 5.40 -14.71
N ILE A 39 -19.86 4.54 -13.69
CA ILE A 39 -21.10 3.92 -13.22
C ILE A 39 -22.05 4.96 -12.61
N ALA A 40 -21.53 5.89 -11.80
CA ALA A 40 -22.30 7.00 -11.24
C ALA A 40 -22.98 7.85 -12.33
N SER A 41 -22.27 8.06 -13.45
CA SER A 41 -22.78 8.86 -14.56
C SER A 41 -23.92 8.18 -15.33
N ARG A 42 -23.99 6.85 -15.30
CA ARG A 42 -25.01 6.04 -15.99
C ARG A 42 -26.25 5.81 -15.15
N GLU A 43 -26.08 5.55 -13.86
CA GLU A 43 -27.15 5.14 -12.95
C GLU A 43 -27.51 6.26 -11.97
N PHE A 44 -28.55 7.05 -12.28
CA PHE A 44 -29.11 8.10 -11.40
C PHE A 44 -30.07 7.54 -10.31
N GLY A 45 -30.07 6.22 -10.08
CA GLY A 45 -30.91 5.59 -9.07
C GLY A 45 -30.38 5.79 -7.65
N GLN A 46 -31.20 6.30 -6.72
CA GLN A 46 -30.83 6.45 -5.30
C GLN A 46 -30.30 5.17 -4.63
N LYS A 47 -30.60 3.99 -5.20
CA LYS A 47 -30.11 2.69 -4.71
C LYS A 47 -28.63 2.44 -5.02
N ALA A 48 -28.11 2.93 -6.14
CA ALA A 48 -26.69 2.81 -6.52
C ALA A 48 -25.80 3.87 -5.83
N MET A 49 -26.39 4.96 -5.35
CA MET A 49 -25.66 6.09 -4.77
C MET A 49 -25.05 5.80 -3.38
N LYS A 50 -25.74 5.01 -2.54
CA LYS A 50 -25.23 4.62 -1.21
C LYS A 50 -23.98 3.73 -1.24
N PRO A 51 -23.91 2.63 -2.02
CA PRO A 51 -22.70 1.82 -2.11
C PRO A 51 -21.54 2.61 -2.73
N LEU A 52 -21.82 3.53 -3.66
CA LEU A 52 -20.80 4.36 -4.31
C LEU A 52 -20.03 5.24 -3.32
N GLU A 53 -20.71 5.93 -2.41
CA GLU A 53 -20.05 6.73 -1.36
C GLU A 53 -19.19 5.86 -0.42
N ILE A 54 -19.63 4.64 -0.11
CA ILE A 54 -18.86 3.71 0.73
C ILE A 54 -17.56 3.31 0.02
N PHE A 55 -17.65 2.98 -1.28
CA PHE A 55 -16.48 2.59 -2.07
C PHE A 55 -15.51 3.76 -2.28
N GLN A 56 -16.00 4.97 -2.56
CA GLN A 56 -15.15 6.17 -2.63
C GLN A 56 -14.41 6.43 -1.30
N ASN A 57 -15.11 6.33 -0.18
CA ASN A 57 -14.48 6.49 1.14
C ASN A 57 -13.42 5.43 1.41
N ARG A 58 -13.69 4.17 1.04
CA ARG A 58 -12.70 3.07 1.18
C ARG A 58 -11.49 3.27 0.28
N ILE A 59 -11.67 3.69 -0.97
CA ILE A 59 -10.56 4.05 -1.88
C ILE A 59 -9.69 5.15 -1.26
N MET A 60 -10.31 6.17 -0.66
CA MET A 60 -9.57 7.25 -0.01
C MET A 60 -8.73 6.73 1.19
N LEU A 61 -9.28 5.82 2.01
CA LEU A 61 -8.58 5.18 3.12
C LEU A 61 -7.40 4.31 2.63
N GLU A 62 -7.62 3.52 1.58
CA GLU A 62 -6.57 2.71 0.93
C GLU A 62 -5.43 3.59 0.41
N LYS A 63 -5.74 4.66 -0.32
CA LYS A 63 -4.74 5.62 -0.81
C LYS A 63 -3.95 6.26 0.34
N ASP A 64 -4.58 6.56 1.48
CA ASP A 64 -3.90 7.09 2.66
C ASP A 64 -2.99 6.04 3.33
N ALA A 65 -3.46 4.79 3.46
CA ALA A 65 -2.66 3.67 3.97
C ALA A 65 -1.40 3.44 3.11
N ILE A 66 -1.56 3.42 1.78
CA ILE A 66 -0.45 3.32 0.82
C ILE A 66 0.56 4.45 1.03
N LYS A 67 0.10 5.70 1.14
CA LYS A 67 0.98 6.87 1.35
C LYS A 67 1.78 6.75 2.64
N LYS A 68 1.15 6.30 3.73
CA LYS A 68 1.81 6.06 5.03
C LYS A 68 2.88 4.97 4.91
N LEU A 69 2.58 3.85 4.26
CA LEU A 69 3.55 2.76 4.03
C LEU A 69 4.71 3.20 3.14
N LEU A 70 4.43 3.93 2.06
CA LEU A 70 5.47 4.51 1.19
C LEU A 70 6.38 5.47 1.96
N HIS A 71 5.83 6.27 2.87
CA HIS A 71 6.63 7.16 3.72
C HIS A 71 7.54 6.37 4.66
N ARG A 72 7.01 5.33 5.33
CA ARG A 72 7.80 4.43 6.18
C ARG A 72 8.94 3.75 5.41
N ILE A 73 8.67 3.25 4.20
CA ILE A 73 9.69 2.64 3.32
C ILE A 73 10.79 3.65 2.98
N ARG A 74 10.44 4.88 2.61
CA ARG A 74 11.41 5.94 2.30
C ARG A 74 12.30 6.25 3.51
N ASN A 75 11.71 6.39 4.70
CA ASN A 75 12.46 6.66 5.92
C ASN A 75 13.43 5.52 6.25
N LYS A 76 12.98 4.26 6.18
CA LYS A 76 13.88 3.11 6.38
C LYS A 76 14.99 3.05 5.34
N MET A 77 14.71 3.40 4.09
CA MET A 77 15.72 3.44 3.03
C MET A 77 16.77 4.55 3.24
N ILE A 78 16.36 5.73 3.71
CA ILE A 78 17.28 6.81 4.11
C ILE A 78 18.18 6.34 5.25
N VAL A 79 17.62 5.72 6.28
CA VAL A 79 18.38 5.19 7.42
C VAL A 79 19.38 4.12 6.96
N ILE A 80 18.98 3.17 6.12
CA ILE A 80 19.90 2.14 5.59
C ILE A 80 21.06 2.78 4.80
N ASN A 81 20.78 3.81 3.99
CA ASN A 81 21.82 4.52 3.24
C ASN A 81 22.76 5.34 4.16
N GLN A 82 22.25 5.86 5.29
CA GLN A 82 23.03 6.61 6.28
C GLN A 82 23.85 5.71 7.22
N VAL A 83 23.35 4.53 7.58
CA VAL A 83 24.03 3.54 8.44
C VAL A 83 25.33 2.99 7.81
N ASN A 84 25.52 3.16 6.50
CA ASN A 84 26.83 2.95 5.86
C ASN A 84 27.95 3.89 6.37
N TYR A 85 27.63 4.91 7.18
CA TYR A 85 28.62 5.85 7.75
C TYR A 85 28.84 5.73 9.27
N GLU A 86 27.92 5.18 10.06
CA GLU A 86 28.07 5.10 11.52
C GLU A 86 27.56 3.76 12.10
N GLU A 87 28.50 2.96 12.60
CA GLU A 87 28.33 1.58 13.08
C GLU A 87 27.48 1.44 14.36
N SER A 88 26.92 2.54 14.91
CA SER A 88 26.30 2.60 16.25
C SER A 88 24.77 2.54 16.30
N ILE A 89 24.07 2.65 15.16
CA ILE A 89 22.59 2.82 15.12
C ILE A 89 21.82 1.47 15.12
N TYR A 90 22.53 0.33 15.06
CA TYR A 90 21.94 -1.01 14.86
C TYR A 90 20.93 -1.43 15.96
N GLY A 91 21.13 -1.00 17.20
CA GLY A 91 20.27 -1.37 18.33
C GLY A 91 18.89 -0.66 18.38
N ARG A 92 18.70 0.45 17.65
CA ARG A 92 17.42 1.18 17.64
C ARG A 92 16.47 0.74 16.53
N LEU A 93 16.99 0.28 15.38
CA LEU A 93 16.17 -0.17 14.24
C LEU A 93 15.38 -1.46 14.50
N GLN A 94 15.82 -2.26 15.47
CA GLN A 94 15.23 -3.57 15.78
C GLN A 94 14.06 -3.49 16.78
N ASN A 95 13.89 -2.33 17.46
CA ASN A 95 12.99 -2.18 18.60
C ASN A 95 11.67 -1.42 18.32
N GLU A 96 11.40 -1.00 17.08
CA GLU A 96 10.04 -0.55 16.74
C GLU A 96 9.14 -1.77 16.60
N GLN A 97 8.39 -2.06 17.66
CA GLN A 97 7.35 -3.09 17.76
C GLN A 97 6.25 -2.84 16.72
N HIS A 98 6.49 -3.40 15.54
CA HIS A 98 5.61 -3.86 14.44
C HIS A 98 6.51 -3.80 13.20
N THR A 99 6.88 -4.96 12.67
CA THR A 99 7.79 -4.95 11.53
C THR A 99 7.04 -4.41 10.31
N LEU A 100 7.64 -3.50 9.55
CA LEU A 100 7.08 -3.02 8.28
C LEU A 100 6.61 -4.18 7.37
N ARG A 101 7.23 -5.35 7.52
CA ARG A 101 6.84 -6.60 6.88
C ARG A 101 5.42 -7.06 7.25
N GLU A 102 5.06 -7.00 8.53
CA GLU A 102 3.72 -7.35 9.02
C GLU A 102 2.69 -6.35 8.49
N ASP A 103 2.97 -5.05 8.61
CA ASP A 103 2.11 -4.00 8.06
C ASP A 103 1.87 -4.19 6.56
N MET A 104 2.93 -4.50 5.80
CA MET A 104 2.82 -4.79 4.36
C MET A 104 1.98 -6.04 4.08
N LYS A 105 2.15 -7.09 4.88
CA LYS A 105 1.39 -8.33 4.72
C LYS A 105 -0.10 -8.13 4.99
N ASP A 106 -0.43 -7.41 6.07
CA ASP A 106 -1.81 -7.10 6.41
C ASP A 106 -2.44 -6.17 5.38
N TYR A 107 -1.70 -5.15 4.93
CA TYR A 107 -2.12 -4.26 3.86
C TYR A 107 -2.44 -5.02 2.57
N ILE A 108 -1.52 -5.88 2.10
CA ILE A 108 -1.73 -6.65 0.85
C ILE A 108 -3.00 -7.48 0.94
N ARG A 109 -3.21 -8.17 2.07
CA ARG A 109 -4.42 -8.97 2.29
C ARG A 109 -5.69 -8.11 2.22
N MET A 110 -5.72 -6.99 2.96
CA MET A 110 -6.87 -6.08 2.96
C MET A 110 -7.15 -5.49 1.57
N HIS A 111 -6.08 -5.14 0.84
CA HIS A 111 -6.19 -4.62 -0.53
C HIS A 111 -6.81 -5.65 -1.47
N TYR A 112 -6.42 -6.92 -1.39
CA TYR A 112 -7.01 -7.99 -2.20
C TYR A 112 -8.48 -8.22 -1.85
N ASP A 113 -8.82 -8.29 -0.56
CA ASP A 113 -10.22 -8.44 -0.12
C ASP A 113 -11.08 -7.28 -0.66
N PHE A 114 -10.58 -6.05 -0.55
CA PHE A 114 -11.26 -4.86 -1.06
C PHE A 114 -11.41 -4.87 -2.59
N LYS A 115 -10.36 -5.31 -3.29
CA LYS A 115 -10.39 -5.45 -4.74
C LYS A 115 -11.46 -6.44 -5.20
N GLU A 116 -11.61 -7.58 -4.52
CA GLU A 116 -12.67 -8.55 -4.84
C GLU A 116 -14.05 -7.92 -4.65
N GLU A 117 -14.30 -7.24 -3.52
CA GLU A 117 -15.55 -6.51 -3.28
C GLU A 117 -15.86 -5.49 -4.39
N MET A 118 -14.85 -4.75 -4.85
CA MET A 118 -14.97 -3.77 -5.94
C MET A 118 -15.30 -4.42 -7.28
N MET A 119 -14.64 -5.53 -7.60
CA MET A 119 -14.86 -6.26 -8.85
C MET A 119 -16.27 -6.88 -8.89
N ASP A 120 -16.74 -7.44 -7.79
CA ASP A 120 -18.10 -7.97 -7.67
C ASP A 120 -19.14 -6.85 -7.86
N TYR A 121 -18.93 -5.70 -7.24
CA TYR A 121 -19.77 -4.52 -7.47
C TYR A 121 -19.76 -4.08 -8.93
N PHE A 122 -18.59 -4.00 -9.57
CA PHE A 122 -18.52 -3.65 -10.98
C PHE A 122 -19.26 -4.64 -11.87
N LEU A 123 -19.25 -5.95 -11.56
CA LEU A 123 -19.99 -6.95 -12.30
C LEU A 123 -21.51 -6.85 -12.12
N GLU A 124 -21.98 -6.44 -10.94
CA GLU A 124 -23.41 -6.26 -10.66
C GLU A 124 -24.00 -5.04 -11.39
N TYR A 125 -23.17 -4.03 -11.65
CA TYR A 125 -23.59 -2.74 -12.23
C TYR A 125 -22.98 -2.44 -13.62
N LEU A 126 -22.33 -3.42 -14.26
CA LEU A 126 -21.86 -3.39 -15.66
C LEU A 126 -23.00 -3.72 -16.65
#